data_AF-A0A4R2C515-F1
#
_entry.id   AF-A0A4R2C515-F1
#
_cell.length_a   1.000
_cell.length_b   1.000
_cell.length_c   1.000
_cell.angle_alpha   90.00
_cell.angle_beta   90.00
_cell.angle_gamma   90.00
#
_symmetry.space_group_name_H-M   'P 1'
#
loop_
_entity.id
_entity.type
_entity.pdbx_description
1 polymer ?
#
loop_
_entity_poly.entity_id
_entity_poly.type
_entity_poly.pdbx_seq_one_letter_code
_entity_poly.pdbx_strand_id
1 'polypeptide(L)' 'MTAPDDPMRAAALWLAAQPEPIPHVIPALKERFGLTGLQACQAIALARNITPQPGG' A
#
# COMPACT_ATOMS: atom_id res chain seq x y z
N MET A 1 5.94 7.00 -22.89
CA MET A 1 4.82 6.99 -21.94
C MET A 1 5.21 6.07 -20.81
N THR A 2 5.79 6.62 -19.74
CA THR A 2 6.29 5.86 -18.59
C THR A 2 5.08 5.29 -17.86
N ALA A 3 4.94 3.96 -17.82
CA ALA A 3 3.74 3.27 -17.31
C ALA A 3 3.33 3.82 -15.92
N PRO A 4 2.20 4.53 -15.82
CA PRO A 4 1.76 5.15 -14.57
C PRO A 4 1.00 4.18 -13.64
N ASP A 5 0.89 2.91 -13.99
CA ASP A 5 -0.06 1.98 -13.38
C ASP A 5 0.64 0.76 -12.78
N ASP A 6 1.48 0.99 -11.77
CA ASP A 6 1.85 -0.11 -10.87
C ASP A 6 0.87 -0.04 -9.69
N PRO A 7 -0.26 -0.79 -9.72
CA PRO A 7 -1.31 -0.68 -8.71
C PRO A 7 -0.75 -0.96 -7.31
N MET A 8 0.36 -1.69 -7.23
CA MET A 8 1.11 -1.95 -6.02
C MET A 8 1.80 -0.70 -5.45
N ARG A 9 2.40 0.14 -6.32
CA ARG A 9 3.03 1.41 -5.92
C ARG A 9 1.96 2.46 -5.56
N ALA A 10 0.86 2.51 -6.30
CA ALA A 10 -0.29 3.37 -5.98
C ALA A 10 -0.91 2.99 -4.63
N ALA A 11 -1.08 1.69 -4.38
CA ALA A 11 -1.51 1.14 -3.09
C ALA A 11 -0.56 1.51 -1.95
N ALA A 12 0.75 1.38 -2.17
CA ALA A 12 1.76 1.72 -1.17
C ALA A 12 1.75 3.22 -0.82
N LEU A 13 1.67 4.10 -1.82
CA LEU A 13 1.56 5.54 -1.63
C LEU A 13 0.26 5.92 -0.93
N TRP A 14 -0.86 5.32 -1.33
CA TRP A 14 -2.15 5.55 -0.70
C TRP A 14 -2.13 5.14 0.77
N LEU A 15 -1.50 4.01 1.09
CA LEU A 15 -1.35 3.53 2.47
C LEU A 15 -0.38 4.40 3.28
N ALA A 16 0.73 4.83 2.69
CA ALA A 16 1.68 5.76 3.31
C ALA A 16 1.07 7.13 3.61
N ALA A 17 0.07 7.56 2.83
CA ALA A 17 -0.69 8.77 3.07
C ALA A 17 -1.74 8.62 4.19
N GLN A 18 -2.02 7.40 4.68
CA GLN A 18 -2.94 7.20 5.78
C GLN A 18 -2.24 7.52 7.10
N PRO A 19 -2.79 8.45 7.91
CA PRO A 19 -2.19 8.84 9.18
C PRO A 19 -2.30 7.74 10.25
N GLU A 20 -3.24 6.79 10.09
CA GLU A 20 -3.50 5.71 11.03
C GLU A 20 -3.45 4.34 10.34
N PRO A 21 -2.96 3.30 11.03
CA PRO A 21 -2.94 1.95 10.48
C PRO A 21 -4.38 1.45 10.27
N ILE A 22 -4.76 1.25 9.00
CA ILE A 22 -6.08 0.74 8.66
C ILE A 22 -6.18 -0.75 9.05
N PRO A 23 -7.13 -1.13 9.92
CA PRO A 23 -7.43 -2.54 10.15
C PRO A 23 -7.98 -3.12 8.84
N HIS A 24 -7.42 -4.24 8.38
CA HIS A 24 -7.78 -4.89 7.11
C HIS A 24 -7.33 -4.15 5.84
N VAL A 25 -6.11 -3.60 5.84
CA VAL A 25 -5.50 -3.01 4.64
C VAL A 25 -5.43 -3.96 3.44
N ILE A 26 -5.22 -5.27 3.65
CA ILE A 26 -5.15 -6.25 2.55
C ILE A 26 -6.44 -6.27 1.73
N PRO A 27 -7.63 -6.57 2.28
CA PRO A 27 -8.87 -6.54 1.49
C PRO A 27 -9.17 -5.16 0.90
N ALA A 28 -8.90 -4.06 1.63
CA ALA A 28 -9.06 -2.71 1.08
C ALA A 28 -8.21 -2.47 -0.17
N LEU A 29 -6.96 -2.96 -0.18
CA LEU A 29 -6.07 -2.88 -1.34
C LEU A 29 -6.53 -3.78 -2.48
N LYS A 30 -7.05 -4.97 -2.17
CA LYS A 30 -7.61 -5.88 -3.19
C LYS A 30 -8.85 -5.27 -3.86
N GLU A 31 -9.75 -4.67 -3.08
CA GLU A 31 -10.99 -4.07 -3.60
C GLU A 31 -10.75 -2.76 -4.33
N ARG A 32 -9.87 -1.89 -3.81
CA ARG A 32 -9.60 -0.57 -4.41
C ARG A 32 -8.70 -0.63 -5.63
N PHE A 33 -7.68 -1.48 -5.60
CA PHE A 33 -6.62 -1.52 -6.61
C PHE A 33 -6.61 -2.83 -7.42
N GLY A 34 -7.56 -3.75 -7.16
CA GLY A 34 -7.62 -5.03 -7.86
C GLY A 34 -6.43 -5.95 -7.56
N LEU A 35 -5.72 -5.70 -6.46
CA LEU A 35 -4.49 -6.43 -6.13
C LEU A 35 -4.78 -7.87 -5.68
N THR A 36 -3.82 -8.76 -5.93
CA THR A 36 -3.79 -10.09 -5.29
C THR A 36 -3.29 -9.99 -3.84
N GLY A 37 -3.51 -11.04 -3.05
CA GLY A 37 -3.04 -11.07 -1.65
C GLY A 37 -1.52 -10.85 -1.53
N LEU A 38 -0.74 -11.41 -2.46
CA LEU A 38 0.71 -11.19 -2.52
C LEU A 38 1.04 -9.73 -2.82
N GLN A 39 0.39 -9.14 -3.82
CA GLN A 39 0.66 -7.75 -4.19
C GLN A 39 0.25 -6.76 -3.09
N ALA A 40 -0.84 -7.04 -2.38
CA ALA A 40 -1.25 -6.25 -1.22
C ALA A 40 -0.20 -6.32 -0.10
N CYS A 41 0.36 -7.50 0.18
CA CYS A 41 1.48 -7.63 1.14
C CYS A 41 2.71 -6.82 0.71
N GLN A 42 3.07 -6.87 -0.56
CA GLN A 42 4.21 -6.12 -1.10
C GLN A 42 3.96 -4.61 -1.05
N ALA A 43 2.75 -4.14 -1.36
CA ALA A 43 2.36 -2.74 -1.23
C ALA A 43 2.46 -2.25 0.22
N ILE A 44 2.07 -3.08 1.19
CA ILE A 44 2.20 -2.74 2.62
C ILE A 44 3.67 -2.62 3.03
N ALA A 45 4.51 -3.57 2.59
CA ALA A 45 5.95 -3.51 2.87
C ALA A 45 6.58 -2.25 2.26
N LEU A 46 6.19 -1.89 1.03
CA LEU A 46 6.62 -0.65 0.38
C LEU A 46 6.14 0.59 1.13
N ALA A 47 4.88 0.64 1.56
CA ALA A 47 4.34 1.76 2.32
C ALA A 47 5.10 1.99 3.64
N ARG A 48 5.40 0.91 4.37
CA ARG A 48 6.20 0.96 5.61
C ARG A 48 7.63 1.45 5.39
N ASN A 49 8.16 1.29 4.18
CA ASN A 49 9.47 1.84 3.82
C ASN A 49 9.38 3.32 3.41
N ILE A 50 8.20 3.81 2.99
CA ILE A 50 7.94 5.21 2.64
C ILE A 50 7.67 6.05 3.89
N THR A 51 6.89 5.54 4.84
CA THR A 51 6.66 6.17 6.14
C THR A 51 7.61 5.60 7.18
N PRO A 52 8.68 6.33 7.58
CA PRO A 52 9.49 5.90 8.71
C PRO A 52 8.60 5.87 9.96
N GLN A 53 8.40 4.69 10.54
CA GLN A 53 7.60 4.54 11.76
C GLN A 53 8.21 5.42 12.88
N PRO A 54 7.47 6.39 13.45
CA PRO A 54 7.88 7.03 14.69
C PRO A 54 7.37 6.14 15.83
N GLY A 55 8.21 5.24 16.34
CA GLY A 55 7.83 4.42 17.49
C GLY A 55 8.72 3.20 17.69
N GLY A 56 9.92 3.45 18.21
CA GLY A 56 10.70 2.50 19.01
C GLY A 56 10.74 2.96 20.46
#